data_AF-A0A956C1Z3-F1
#
_entry.id   AF-A0A956C1Z3-F1
#
_cell.length_a   1.000
_cell.length_b   1.000
_cell.length_c   1.000
_cell.angle_alpha   90.00
_cell.angle_beta   90.00
_cell.angle_gamma   90.00
#
_symmetry.space_group_name_H-M   'P 1'
#
loop_
_entity.id
_entity.type
_entity.pdbx_description
1 polymer ?
#
loop_
_entity_poly.entity_id
_entity_poly.type
_entity_poly.pdbx_seq_one_letter_code
_entity_poly.pdbx_strand_id
1 'polypeptide(L)'
;MESITTIVPRIMNGLAPRRPFTLMKLIEQLEQEERHDNPDLVLPLRELEMVDGDHLAVPDGRTFRLNDWSRRQTASLLGLRWDRWFENATGEDVAEEVNRRLQRSSAEVRLRMRSCPDDEPELRALVTPGYTPVPDSVVARGIVASIGHYNADPTVVRAHVTERTTSFVIGVGEPYKPGGDGRVGDVWGGLLVRNSNTASPRSPSSSISPGWSASTA
;
A
#
# COMPACT_ATOMS: atom_id res chain seq x y z
N MET A 1 23.70 -25.16 15.16
CA MET A 1 22.27 -25.53 15.15
C MET A 1 21.52 -24.21 15.01
N GLU A 2 21.37 -23.77 13.76
CA GLU A 2 20.91 -22.43 13.42
C GLU A 2 19.39 -22.38 13.42
N SER A 3 18.86 -21.47 14.24
CA SER A 3 17.45 -21.13 14.29
C SER A 3 17.08 -20.38 13.02
N ILE A 4 16.24 -20.99 12.19
CA ILE A 4 15.56 -20.32 11.07
C ILE A 4 14.61 -19.29 11.69
N THR A 5 15.08 -18.05 11.83
CA THR A 5 14.22 -16.91 12.16
C THR A 5 13.29 -16.70 10.97
N THR A 6 12.06 -17.18 11.11
CA THR A 6 10.99 -16.93 10.16
C THR A 6 10.75 -15.42 10.14
N ILE A 7 11.15 -14.76 9.06
CA ILE A 7 10.69 -13.42 8.72
C ILE A 7 9.18 -13.55 8.56
N VAL A 8 8.43 -13.16 9.60
CA VAL A 8 6.98 -13.06 9.53
C VAL A 8 6.70 -11.83 8.69
N PRO A 9 6.19 -11.95 7.45
CA PRO A 9 5.70 -10.77 6.77
C PRO A 9 4.60 -10.19 7.66
N ARG A 10 4.71 -8.91 8.02
CA ARG A 10 3.61 -8.16 8.63
C ARG A 10 2.59 -7.84 7.55
N ILE A 11 2.09 -8.90 6.89
CA ILE A 11 0.68 -8.98 6.55
C ILE A 11 -0.03 -8.57 7.82
N MET A 12 -1.07 -7.76 7.76
CA MET A 12 -2.08 -7.77 8.81
C MET A 12 -2.70 -9.18 8.87
N ASN A 13 -1.96 -10.15 9.41
CA ASN A 13 -2.41 -11.41 9.97
C ASN A 13 -3.16 -11.05 11.27
N GLY A 14 -4.29 -10.37 11.10
CA GLY A 14 -5.14 -9.86 12.18
C GLY A 14 -6.60 -9.71 11.75
N LEU A 15 -6.93 -10.21 10.56
CA LEU A 15 -8.29 -10.47 10.12
C LEU A 15 -8.47 -11.99 10.02
N ALA A 16 -8.31 -12.72 11.14
CA ALA A 16 -9.02 -14.00 11.32
C ALA A 16 -10.44 -13.85 10.78
N PRO A 17 -11.02 -14.83 10.05
CA PRO A 17 -12.20 -14.65 9.20
C PRO A 17 -13.21 -13.75 9.90
N ARG A 18 -13.16 -12.44 9.59
CA ARG A 18 -13.80 -11.46 10.49
C ARG A 18 -15.27 -11.68 10.29
N ARG A 19 -15.99 -11.84 11.41
CA ARG A 19 -17.44 -11.68 11.41
C ARG A 19 -17.76 -10.43 10.59
N PRO A 20 -18.80 -10.45 9.75
CA PRO A 20 -19.23 -9.27 9.02
C PRO A 20 -19.27 -8.07 9.98
N PHE A 21 -18.63 -7.00 9.57
CA PHE A 21 -18.58 -5.74 10.31
C PHE A 21 -19.03 -4.62 9.40
N THR A 22 -19.33 -3.47 9.96
CA THR A 22 -19.96 -2.41 9.17
C THR A 22 -18.94 -1.53 8.47
N LEU A 23 -19.38 -0.84 7.42
CA LEU A 23 -18.54 0.07 6.65
C LEU A 23 -18.07 1.24 7.50
N MET A 24 -18.90 1.73 8.43
CA MET A 24 -18.49 2.77 9.39
C MET A 24 -17.34 2.31 10.29
N LYS A 25 -17.36 1.05 10.75
CA LYS A 25 -16.25 0.48 11.52
C LYS A 25 -14.97 0.32 10.67
N LEU A 26 -15.10 0.00 9.38
CA LEU A 26 -13.95 -0.02 8.47
C LEU A 26 -13.34 1.39 8.34
N ILE A 27 -14.17 2.42 8.16
CA ILE A 27 -13.72 3.81 8.06
C ILE A 27 -12.96 4.21 9.32
N GLU A 28 -13.50 3.94 10.51
CA GLU A 28 -12.83 4.27 11.78
C GLU A 28 -11.44 3.60 11.87
N GLN A 29 -11.33 2.33 11.47
CA GLN A 29 -10.06 1.62 11.46
C GLN A 29 -9.06 2.24 10.48
N LEU A 30 -9.49 2.58 9.26
CA LEU A 30 -8.64 3.22 8.26
C LEU A 30 -8.17 4.60 8.74
N GLU A 31 -9.05 5.41 9.32
CA GLU A 31 -8.69 6.73 9.86
C GLU A 31 -7.73 6.63 11.03
N GLN A 32 -7.88 5.62 11.88
CA GLN A 32 -6.98 5.38 12.99
C GLN A 32 -5.58 4.96 12.54
N GLU A 33 -5.45 4.29 11.39
CA GLU A 33 -4.16 4.01 10.76
C GLU A 33 -3.60 5.24 10.04
N GLU A 34 -4.43 5.97 9.30
CA GLU A 34 -4.04 7.12 8.48
C GLU A 34 -3.65 8.35 9.32
N ARG A 35 -4.15 8.49 10.56
CA ARG A 35 -3.72 9.57 11.47
C ARG A 35 -2.22 9.57 11.78
N HIS A 36 -1.57 8.43 11.53
CA HIS A 36 -0.16 8.22 11.75
C HIS A 36 0.69 8.46 10.50
N ASP A 37 0.06 8.70 9.35
CA ASP A 37 0.77 9.07 8.13
C ASP A 37 1.39 10.46 8.30
N ASN A 38 2.66 10.58 7.94
CA ASN A 38 3.38 11.85 7.90
C ASN A 38 3.01 12.61 6.62
N PRO A 39 3.19 13.94 6.59
CA PRO A 39 3.15 14.71 5.35
C PRO A 39 4.09 14.12 4.30
N ASP A 40 3.59 14.01 3.07
CA ASP A 40 4.38 13.51 1.95
C ASP A 40 5.57 14.47 1.69
N LEU A 41 6.76 13.91 1.47
CA LEU A 41 7.98 14.68 1.19
C LEU A 41 8.39 14.44 -0.26
N VAL A 42 8.57 15.51 -1.04
CA VAL A 42 9.05 15.41 -2.43
C VAL A 42 10.51 15.84 -2.48
N LEU A 43 11.39 14.97 -2.95
CA LEU A 43 12.82 15.22 -3.04
C LEU A 43 13.50 14.44 -4.17
N PRO A 44 14.70 14.86 -4.60
CA PRO A 44 15.58 14.05 -5.45
C PRO A 44 16.04 12.78 -4.75
N LEU A 45 16.04 11.64 -5.44
CA LEU A 45 16.48 10.34 -4.88
C LEU A 45 17.90 10.37 -4.29
N ARG A 46 18.80 11.18 -4.86
CA ARG A 46 20.18 11.35 -4.37
C ARG A 46 20.31 11.96 -2.98
N GLU A 47 19.24 12.56 -2.45
CA GLU A 47 19.20 13.11 -1.10
C GLU A 47 18.79 12.07 -0.06
N LEU A 48 18.39 10.88 -0.50
CA LEU A 48 18.16 9.74 0.38
C LEU A 48 19.47 9.04 0.70
N GLU A 49 19.56 8.50 1.91
CA GLU A 49 20.69 7.71 2.35
C GLU A 49 20.19 6.39 2.96
N MET A 50 20.66 5.27 2.43
CA MET A 50 20.49 3.98 3.04
C MET A 50 21.46 3.86 4.22
N VAL A 51 20.94 3.69 5.44
CA VAL A 51 21.73 3.64 6.67
C VAL A 51 22.26 2.23 6.92
N ASP A 52 21.46 1.23 6.61
CA ASP A 52 21.80 -0.19 6.73
C ASP A 52 21.06 -1.02 5.65
N GLY A 53 20.83 -2.32 5.86
CA GLY A 53 20.14 -3.16 4.87
C GLY A 53 18.64 -2.90 4.73
N ASP A 54 18.01 -2.24 5.70
CA ASP A 54 16.55 -2.11 5.80
C ASP A 54 16.06 -0.68 6.10
N HIS A 55 16.96 0.24 6.43
CA HIS A 55 16.63 1.62 6.83
C HIS A 55 17.09 2.66 5.83
N LEU A 56 16.21 3.64 5.58
CA LEU A 56 16.47 4.76 4.70
C LEU A 56 16.26 6.08 5.47
N ALA A 57 17.31 6.89 5.52
CA ALA A 57 17.32 8.24 6.08
C ALA A 57 16.91 9.27 5.03
N VAL A 58 16.09 10.22 5.47
CA VAL A 58 15.69 11.39 4.70
C VAL A 58 16.47 12.63 5.18
N PRO A 59 16.58 13.70 4.38
CA PRO A 59 17.39 14.89 4.71
C PRO A 59 17.00 15.62 6.00
N ASP A 60 15.80 15.37 6.54
CA ASP A 60 15.35 15.94 7.80
C ASP A 60 15.91 15.22 9.05
N GLY A 61 16.77 14.22 8.84
CA GLY A 61 17.46 13.45 9.90
C GLY A 61 16.64 12.29 10.45
N ARG A 62 15.41 12.07 9.97
CA ARG A 62 14.62 10.88 10.33
C ARG A 62 15.04 9.69 9.50
N THR A 63 14.95 8.52 10.11
CA THR A 63 15.22 7.22 9.49
C THR A 63 13.95 6.40 9.48
N PHE A 64 13.65 5.76 8.36
CA PHE A 64 12.46 4.96 8.16
C PHE A 64 12.82 3.55 7.71
N ARG A 65 12.19 2.55 8.32
CA ARG A 65 12.30 1.16 7.89
C ARG A 65 11.58 0.97 6.56
N LEU A 66 12.20 0.26 5.62
CA LEU A 66 11.57 -0.20 4.38
C LEU A 66 10.62 -1.36 4.69
N ASN A 67 9.42 -1.29 4.13
CA ASN A 67 8.50 -2.43 4.07
C ASN A 67 8.69 -3.19 2.75
N ASP A 68 7.97 -4.30 2.58
CA ASP A 68 8.14 -5.14 1.39
C ASP A 68 7.82 -4.36 0.12
N TRP A 69 6.83 -3.48 0.18
CA TRP A 69 6.42 -2.66 -0.95
C TRP A 69 7.45 -1.58 -1.28
N SER A 70 7.87 -0.76 -0.33
CA SER A 70 8.84 0.30 -0.55
C SER A 70 10.21 -0.27 -0.93
N ARG A 71 10.63 -1.42 -0.39
CA ARG A 71 11.82 -2.14 -0.85
C ARG A 71 11.74 -2.50 -2.32
N ARG A 72 10.61 -3.06 -2.79
CA ARG A 72 10.39 -3.35 -4.22
C ARG A 72 10.38 -2.08 -5.07
N GLN A 73 9.82 -0.99 -4.56
CA GLN A 73 9.80 0.29 -5.28
C GLN A 73 11.21 0.86 -5.42
N THR A 74 11.99 0.89 -4.33
CA THR A 74 13.41 1.27 -4.34
C THR A 74 14.20 0.39 -5.32
N ALA A 75 13.99 -0.93 -5.28
CA ALA A 75 14.66 -1.84 -6.21
C ALA A 75 14.34 -1.52 -7.67
N SER A 76 13.06 -1.26 -7.98
CA SER A 76 12.63 -0.87 -9.32
C SER A 76 13.23 0.46 -9.78
N LEU A 77 13.24 1.47 -8.90
CA LEU A 77 13.79 2.81 -9.20
C LEU A 77 15.30 2.78 -9.46
N LEU A 78 16.03 1.93 -8.73
CA LEU A 78 17.50 1.83 -8.81
C LEU A 78 17.97 0.72 -9.76
N GLY A 79 17.05 -0.04 -10.37
CA GLY A 79 17.38 -1.19 -11.22
C GLY A 79 18.11 -2.30 -10.48
N LEU A 80 17.75 -2.55 -9.22
CA LEU A 80 18.30 -3.58 -8.35
C LEU A 80 17.48 -4.87 -8.44
N ARG A 81 18.15 -6.00 -8.24
CA ARG A 81 17.49 -7.28 -7.93
C ARG A 81 17.80 -7.66 -6.49
N TRP A 82 17.05 -7.08 -5.55
CA TRP A 82 17.34 -7.15 -4.11
C TRP A 82 17.65 -8.58 -3.64
N ASP A 83 16.70 -9.50 -3.86
CA ASP A 83 16.79 -10.90 -3.41
C ASP A 83 17.96 -11.67 -4.00
N ARG A 84 18.40 -11.31 -5.22
CA ARG A 84 19.47 -12.02 -5.93
C ARG A 84 20.85 -11.40 -5.68
N TRP A 85 20.92 -10.09 -5.55
CA TRP A 85 22.19 -9.37 -5.41
C TRP A 85 22.69 -9.35 -3.97
N PHE A 86 21.76 -9.38 -3.01
CA PHE A 86 22.05 -9.25 -1.60
C PHE A 86 21.80 -10.54 -0.80
N GLU A 87 21.63 -11.68 -1.46
CA GLU A 87 21.35 -12.98 -0.81
C GLU A 87 22.36 -13.34 0.30
N ASN A 88 23.63 -12.96 0.12
CA ASN A 88 24.71 -13.19 1.09
C ASN A 88 25.45 -11.89 1.47
N ALA A 89 24.83 -10.74 1.23
CA ALA A 89 25.45 -9.45 1.51
C ALA A 89 25.16 -9.02 2.96
N THR A 90 26.08 -8.28 3.56
CA THR A 90 25.82 -7.63 4.84
C THR A 90 24.93 -6.41 4.65
N GLY A 91 24.33 -5.89 5.73
CA GLY A 91 23.57 -4.65 5.67
C GLY A 91 24.41 -3.45 5.23
N GLU A 92 25.71 -3.45 5.54
CA GLU A 92 26.67 -2.43 5.10
C GLU A 92 26.91 -2.50 3.59
N ASP A 93 27.11 -3.70 3.05
CA ASP A 93 27.28 -3.90 1.60
C ASP A 93 26.03 -3.46 0.81
N VAL A 94 24.84 -3.76 1.37
CA VAL A 94 23.55 -3.32 0.80
C VAL A 94 23.48 -1.79 0.80
N ALA A 95 23.77 -1.16 1.94
CA ALA A 95 23.74 0.29 2.08
C ALA A 95 24.70 0.96 1.09
N GLU A 96 25.93 0.46 0.96
CA GLU A 96 26.93 1.02 0.06
C GLU A 96 26.47 1.00 -1.41
N GLU A 97 25.99 -0.13 -1.91
CA GLU A 97 25.54 -0.24 -3.31
C GLU A 97 24.25 0.55 -3.57
N VAL A 98 23.31 0.57 -2.62
CA VAL A 98 22.10 1.38 -2.72
C VAL A 98 22.46 2.87 -2.77
N ASN A 99 23.30 3.35 -1.86
CA ASN A 99 23.77 4.74 -1.81
C ASN A 99 24.49 5.15 -3.09
N ARG A 100 25.36 4.28 -3.61
CA ARG A 100 26.07 4.50 -4.87
C ARG A 100 25.12 4.71 -6.06
N ARG A 101 23.94 4.09 -6.04
CA ARG A 101 22.91 4.28 -7.08
C ARG A 101 22.01 5.47 -6.83
N LEU A 102 21.63 5.71 -5.58
CA LEU A 102 20.88 6.91 -5.18
C LEU A 102 21.64 8.17 -5.63
N GLN A 103 22.94 8.24 -5.34
CA GLN A 103 23.80 9.38 -5.71
C GLN A 103 23.88 9.63 -7.23
N ARG A 104 23.68 8.59 -8.06
CA ARG A 104 23.69 8.71 -9.53
C ARG A 104 22.33 9.07 -10.12
N SER A 105 21.27 9.00 -9.31
CA SER A 105 19.91 9.28 -9.76
C SER A 105 19.62 10.79 -9.71
N SER A 106 19.08 11.32 -10.81
CA SER A 106 18.50 12.67 -10.85
C SER A 106 16.98 12.67 -10.71
N ALA A 107 16.36 11.50 -10.56
CA ALA A 107 14.91 11.41 -10.48
C ALA A 107 14.38 11.91 -9.13
N GLU A 108 13.26 12.60 -9.18
CA GLU A 108 12.51 13.01 -8.01
C GLU A 108 11.48 11.95 -7.62
N VAL A 109 11.23 11.83 -6.32
CA VAL A 109 10.22 10.96 -5.75
C VAL A 109 9.44 11.69 -4.68
N ARG A 110 8.20 11.27 -4.49
CA ARG A 110 7.37 11.58 -3.34
C ARG A 110 7.43 10.41 -2.37
N LEU A 111 7.85 10.68 -1.15
CA LEU A 111 7.93 9.71 -0.06
C LEU A 111 6.64 9.74 0.72
N ARG A 112 6.11 8.54 0.97
CA ARG A 112 4.96 8.34 1.85
C ARG A 112 5.45 7.64 3.09
N MET A 113 5.35 8.31 4.23
CA MET A 113 5.96 7.88 5.49
C MET A 113 4.90 7.75 6.57
N ARG A 114 5.13 6.89 7.54
CA ARG A 114 4.22 6.69 8.67
C ARG A 114 5.01 6.57 9.96
N SER A 115 4.53 7.26 10.98
CA SER A 115 5.04 7.12 12.34
C SER A 115 4.34 5.94 12.99
N CYS A 116 5.06 5.02 13.61
CA CYS A 116 4.46 3.93 14.35
C CYS A 116 4.67 4.22 15.84
N PRO A 117 3.63 4.46 16.65
CA PRO A 117 3.84 4.74 18.08
C PRO A 117 4.43 3.55 18.83
N ASP A 118 4.04 2.35 18.41
CA ASP A 118 4.40 1.08 19.05
C ASP A 118 5.50 0.32 18.28
N ASP A 119 6.10 0.93 17.25
CA ASP A 119 7.06 0.28 16.36
C ASP A 119 7.98 1.30 15.66
N GLU A 120 8.89 0.85 14.80
CA GLU A 120 9.74 1.72 14.01
C GLU A 120 8.93 2.49 12.94
N PRO A 121 9.26 3.78 12.71
CA PRO A 121 8.65 4.56 11.64
C PRO A 121 8.96 3.91 10.29
N GLU A 122 7.98 3.91 9.40
CA GLU A 122 8.01 3.13 8.17
C GLU A 122 7.95 4.02 6.92
N LEU A 123 8.78 3.71 5.93
CA LEU A 123 8.64 4.24 4.58
C LEU A 123 7.63 3.35 3.85
N ARG A 124 6.39 3.85 3.73
CA ARG A 124 5.29 3.11 3.12
C ARG A 124 5.44 2.96 1.62
N ALA A 125 5.90 4.03 0.96
CA ALA A 125 6.06 4.04 -0.49
C ALA A 125 6.98 5.15 -1.00
N LEU A 126 7.54 4.91 -2.18
CA LEU A 126 8.17 5.88 -3.07
C LEU A 126 7.33 5.97 -4.36
N VAL A 127 6.70 7.12 -4.59
CA VAL A 127 5.82 7.37 -5.73
C VAL A 127 6.33 8.50 -6.60
N THR A 128 5.83 8.61 -7.83
CA THR A 128 6.16 9.73 -8.71
C THR A 128 5.66 11.05 -8.10
N PRO A 129 6.37 12.18 -8.25
CA PRO A 129 5.97 13.46 -7.67
C PRO A 129 4.54 13.92 -8.06
N GLY A 130 4.08 13.60 -9.27
CA GLY A 130 2.73 13.92 -9.74
C GLY A 130 1.62 13.00 -9.22
N TYR A 131 1.94 11.97 -8.42
CA TYR A 131 0.95 11.04 -7.91
C TYR A 131 0.20 11.63 -6.72
N THR A 132 -1.10 11.86 -6.85
CA THR A 132 -1.95 12.37 -5.76
C THR A 132 -2.65 11.19 -5.07
N PRO A 133 -2.18 10.78 -3.88
CA PRO A 133 -2.82 9.69 -3.15
C PRO A 133 -4.20 10.10 -2.65
N VAL A 134 -5.18 9.19 -2.76
CA VAL A 134 -6.47 9.32 -2.09
C VAL A 134 -6.45 8.39 -0.87
N PRO A 135 -6.67 8.90 0.35
CA PRO A 135 -6.80 8.07 1.55
C PRO A 135 -7.91 7.01 1.38
N ASP A 136 -7.68 5.82 1.94
CA ASP A 136 -8.63 4.71 1.86
C ASP A 136 -9.93 5.03 2.62
N SER A 137 -9.83 5.76 3.73
CA SER A 137 -10.98 6.26 4.49
C SER A 137 -11.87 7.17 3.64
N VAL A 138 -11.28 8.06 2.84
CA VAL A 138 -12.00 8.98 1.95
C VAL A 138 -12.75 8.21 0.87
N VAL A 139 -12.14 7.17 0.30
CA VAL A 139 -12.82 6.29 -0.65
C VAL A 139 -14.01 5.58 0.02
N ALA A 140 -13.80 5.01 1.20
CA ALA A 140 -14.87 4.32 1.93
C ALA A 140 -16.02 5.27 2.33
N ARG A 141 -15.71 6.49 2.77
CA ARG A 141 -16.71 7.55 3.03
C ARG A 141 -17.47 7.96 1.77
N GLY A 142 -16.79 8.06 0.63
CA GLY A 142 -17.43 8.31 -0.66
C GLY A 142 -18.47 7.25 -1.01
N ILE A 143 -18.19 5.98 -0.68
CA ILE A 143 -19.17 4.91 -0.83
C ILE A 143 -20.35 5.10 0.11
N VAL A 144 -20.13 5.34 1.41
CA VAL A 144 -21.23 5.63 2.36
C VAL A 144 -22.12 6.76 1.86
N ALA A 145 -21.54 7.85 1.36
CA ALA A 145 -22.31 8.96 0.80
C ALA A 145 -23.13 8.56 -0.44
N SER A 146 -22.62 7.62 -1.24
CA SER A 146 -23.26 7.15 -2.47
C SER A 146 -24.40 6.15 -2.23
N ILE A 147 -24.26 5.27 -1.23
CA ILE A 147 -25.23 4.19 -0.96
C ILE A 147 -26.01 4.37 0.35
N GLY A 148 -25.68 5.39 1.14
CA GLY A 148 -26.27 5.66 2.46
C GLY A 148 -27.78 5.86 2.44
N HIS A 149 -28.33 6.34 1.32
CA HIS A 149 -29.79 6.47 1.14
C HIS A 149 -30.51 5.11 1.08
N TYR A 150 -29.82 4.05 0.64
CA TYR A 150 -30.37 2.70 0.51
C TYR A 150 -30.01 1.81 1.71
N ASN A 151 -28.82 2.03 2.28
CA ASN A 151 -28.35 1.33 3.46
C ASN A 151 -27.41 2.24 4.25
N ALA A 152 -27.87 2.69 5.42
CA ALA A 152 -27.16 3.69 6.23
C ALA A 152 -25.79 3.21 6.74
N ASP A 153 -25.63 1.90 6.98
CA ASP A 153 -24.34 1.33 7.39
C ASP A 153 -24.19 -0.09 6.82
N PRO A 154 -23.72 -0.19 5.57
CA PRO A 154 -23.73 -1.45 4.85
C PRO A 154 -22.68 -2.41 5.39
N THR A 155 -22.98 -3.70 5.30
CA THR A 155 -22.11 -4.76 5.84
C THR A 155 -20.91 -4.97 4.93
N VAL A 156 -19.70 -4.94 5.51
CA VAL A 156 -18.47 -5.38 4.86
C VAL A 156 -18.39 -6.90 4.96
N VAL A 157 -18.57 -7.56 3.82
CA VAL A 157 -18.50 -9.02 3.69
C VAL A 157 -17.05 -9.49 3.78
N ARG A 158 -16.12 -8.67 3.27
CA ARG A 158 -14.69 -8.98 3.20
C ARG A 158 -13.89 -7.70 3.09
N ALA A 159 -12.74 -7.64 3.76
CA ALA A 159 -11.77 -6.57 3.60
C ALA A 159 -10.35 -7.15 3.59
N HIS A 160 -9.51 -6.60 2.73
CA HIS A 160 -8.08 -6.90 2.61
C HIS A 160 -7.33 -5.57 2.50
N VAL A 161 -6.52 -5.28 3.52
CA VAL A 161 -5.63 -4.12 3.54
C VAL A 161 -4.20 -4.67 3.46
N THR A 162 -3.45 -4.17 2.49
CA THR A 162 -2.04 -4.52 2.26
C THR A 162 -1.24 -3.22 2.09
N GLU A 163 0.09 -3.30 2.15
CA GLU A 163 0.98 -2.15 1.93
C GLU A 163 0.73 -1.44 0.59
N ARG A 164 0.27 -2.20 -0.43
CA ARG A 164 0.02 -1.70 -1.78
C ARG A 164 -1.45 -1.29 -2.00
N THR A 165 -2.39 -2.05 -1.47
CA THR A 165 -3.77 -2.03 -1.91
C THR A 165 -4.71 -2.30 -0.75
N THR A 166 -5.75 -1.50 -0.68
CA THR A 166 -6.94 -1.73 0.14
C THR A 166 -8.08 -2.18 -0.77
N SER A 167 -8.72 -3.29 -0.43
CA SER A 167 -9.87 -3.80 -1.16
C SER A 167 -10.91 -4.34 -0.19
N PHE A 168 -12.17 -4.05 -0.43
CA PHE A 168 -13.27 -4.53 0.41
C PHE A 168 -14.53 -4.74 -0.42
N VAL A 169 -15.37 -5.66 0.06
CA VAL A 169 -16.64 -6.04 -0.55
C VAL A 169 -17.75 -5.62 0.38
N ILE A 170 -18.67 -4.81 -0.13
CA ILE A 170 -19.85 -4.36 0.60
C ILE A 170 -21.07 -5.15 0.12
N GLY A 171 -21.86 -5.67 1.06
CA GLY A 171 -23.16 -6.27 0.80
C GLY A 171 -24.19 -5.19 0.45
N VAL A 172 -24.91 -5.39 -0.65
CA VAL A 172 -25.96 -4.51 -1.16
C VAL A 172 -27.28 -5.27 -1.13
N GLY A 173 -28.31 -4.64 -0.54
CA GLY A 173 -29.63 -5.24 -0.37
C GLY A 173 -29.68 -6.27 0.76
N GLU A 174 -30.74 -7.09 0.76
CA GLU A 174 -30.88 -8.19 1.71
C GLU A 174 -30.20 -9.46 1.18
N PRO A 175 -29.62 -10.28 2.07
CA PRO A 175 -29.12 -11.59 1.69
C PRO A 175 -30.26 -12.47 1.19
N TYR A 176 -30.01 -13.24 0.14
CA TYR A 176 -30.94 -14.28 -0.31
C TYR A 176 -30.27 -15.65 -0.31
N LYS A 177 -31.05 -16.71 -0.14
CA LYS A 177 -30.56 -18.09 -0.16
C LYS A 177 -30.84 -18.73 -1.52
N PRO A 178 -29.81 -19.04 -2.33
CA PRO A 178 -30.01 -19.79 -3.56
C PRO A 178 -30.51 -21.21 -3.22
N GLY A 179 -31.71 -21.56 -3.67
CA GLY A 179 -32.26 -22.92 -3.50
C GLY A 179 -33.09 -23.17 -2.23
N GLY A 180 -33.50 -22.15 -1.49
CA GLY A 180 -34.39 -22.27 -0.32
C GLY A 180 -33.65 -22.59 0.98
N ASP A 181 -34.33 -23.22 1.96
CA ASP A 181 -33.81 -23.49 3.31
C ASP A 181 -32.71 -24.59 3.39
N GLY A 182 -32.16 -24.98 2.24
CA GLY A 182 -31.04 -25.92 2.13
C GLY A 182 -29.69 -25.34 2.61
N ARG A 183 -28.79 -26.25 3.02
CA ARG A 183 -27.58 -26.05 3.85
C ARG A 183 -26.42 -25.18 3.30
N VAL A 184 -26.63 -24.25 2.38
CA VAL A 184 -25.55 -23.36 1.91
C VAL A 184 -25.97 -21.89 1.93
N GLY A 185 -25.41 -21.16 2.90
CA GLY A 185 -25.07 -19.72 2.94
C GLY A 185 -26.01 -18.66 2.38
N ASP A 186 -26.09 -17.53 3.09
CA ASP A 186 -26.67 -16.29 2.59
C ASP A 186 -25.79 -15.68 1.47
N VAL A 187 -26.39 -15.42 0.30
CA VAL A 187 -25.74 -14.76 -0.84
C VAL A 187 -26.12 -13.28 -0.87
N TRP A 188 -25.11 -12.43 -1.03
CA TRP A 188 -25.27 -10.98 -1.11
C TRP A 188 -25.00 -10.50 -2.53
N GLY A 189 -25.79 -9.53 -3.01
CA GLY A 189 -25.31 -8.62 -4.05
C GLY A 189 -24.12 -7.85 -3.49
N GLY A 190 -23.04 -7.67 -4.27
CA GLY A 190 -21.78 -7.14 -3.74
C GLY A 190 -21.19 -6.03 -4.59
N LEU A 191 -20.69 -4.97 -3.94
CA LEU A 191 -19.81 -3.99 -4.56
C LEU A 191 -18.36 -4.26 -4.11
N LEU A 192 -17.49 -4.57 -5.06
CA LEU A 192 -16.04 -4.65 -4.81
C LEU A 192 -15.42 -3.26 -5.01
N VAL A 193 -14.80 -2.75 -3.96
CA VAL A 193 -14.07 -1.49 -3.96
C VAL A 193 -12.58 -1.80 -3.83
N ARG A 194 -11.75 -1.11 -4.62
CA ARG A 194 -10.29 -1.23 -4.58
C ARG A 194 -9.66 0.14 -4.70
N ASN A 195 -8.75 0.44 -3.78
CA ASN A 195 -7.90 1.62 -3.81
C ASN A 195 -6.43 1.23 -3.61
N SER A 196 -5.55 2.08 -4.09
CA SER A 196 -4.12 1.99 -3.81
C SER A 196 -3.65 3.41 -3.57
N ASN A 197 -3.21 3.71 -2.34
CA ASN A 197 -2.68 5.03 -2.00
C ASN A 197 -1.15 5.09 -2.10
N THR A 198 -0.50 4.00 -2.53
CA THR A 198 0.96 3.85 -2.60
C THR A 198 1.50 3.63 -4.01
N ALA A 199 0.65 3.53 -5.04
CA ALA A 199 0.96 3.38 -6.47
C ALA A 199 2.02 2.32 -6.84
N SER A 200 2.17 2.01 -8.13
CA SER A 200 3.37 1.32 -8.63
C SER A 200 4.32 2.36 -9.23
N PRO A 201 5.64 2.31 -8.97
CA PRO A 201 6.56 3.19 -9.65
C PRO A 201 6.51 2.84 -11.13
N ARG A 202 6.25 3.85 -11.97
CA ARG A 202 6.45 3.73 -13.41
C ARG A 202 7.93 3.94 -13.68
N SER A 203 8.57 3.04 -14.42
CA SER A 203 9.92 3.31 -14.92
C SER A 203 9.92 4.60 -15.76
N PRO A 204 10.93 5.48 -15.60
CA PRO A 204 11.01 6.76 -16.32
C PRO A 204 11.17 6.64 -17.85
N SER A 205 11.16 5.43 -18.43
CA SER A 205 11.33 5.20 -19.87
C SER A 205 10.02 5.10 -20.68
N SER A 206 8.84 5.31 -20.09
CA SER A 206 7.57 5.30 -20.85
C SER A 206 7.12 6.71 -21.22
N SER A 207 7.69 7.24 -22.29
CA SER A 207 7.09 8.36 -23.02
C SER A 207 5.69 7.93 -23.51
N ILE A 208 4.66 8.59 -23.00
CA ILE A 208 3.28 8.40 -23.45
C ILE A 208 3.20 8.91 -24.90
N SER A 209 3.09 7.99 -25.86
CA SER A 209 2.58 8.31 -27.19
C SER A 209 1.05 8.31 -27.11
N PRO A 210 0.36 9.43 -27.40
CA PRO A 210 -1.10 9.44 -27.44
C PRO A 210 -1.59 8.73 -28.70
N GLY A 211 -1.93 7.44 -28.57
CA GLY A 211 -2.63 6.68 -29.60
C GLY A 211 -4.12 7.02 -29.61
N TRP A 212 -4.50 8.10 -30.30
CA TRP A 212 -5.89 8.29 -30.72
C TRP A 212 -6.17 7.35 -31.88
N SER A 213 -7.10 6.40 -31.71
CA SER A 213 -7.80 5.77 -32.82
C SER A 213 -9.28 6.07 -32.66
N ALA A 214 -9.77 7.03 -33.45
CA ALA A 214 -11.19 7.21 -33.68
C ALA A 214 -11.58 6.22 -34.78
N SER A 215 -12.34 5.20 -34.41
CA SER A 215 -13.04 4.37 -35.38
C SER A 215 -14.42 4.99 -35.60
N THR A 216 -14.62 5.62 -36.75
CA THR A 216 -15.93 6.05 -37.23
C THR A 216 -16.46 4.95 -38.16
N ALA A 217 -17.65 4.45 -37.87
CA ALA A 217 -18.48 3.70 -38.81
C ALA A 217 -19.68 4.57 -39.18
#